data_AF-A0A0D2H8G5-F1
#
_entry.id   AF-A0A0D2H8G5-F1
#
_cell.length_a   1.000
_cell.length_b   1.000
_cell.length_c   1.000
_cell.angle_alpha   90.00
_cell.angle_beta   90.00
_cell.angle_gamma   90.00
#
_symmetry.space_group_name_H-M   'P 1'
#
loop_
_entity.id
_entity.type
_entity.pdbx_description
1 polymer ?
#
loop_
_entity_poly.entity_id
_entity_poly.type
_entity_poly.pdbx_seq_one_letter_code
_entity_poly.pdbx_strand_id
1 'polypeptide(L)'
;MQPLEQRPKTFPSPYIDLHTTPFPAPTAPPTYYCTGSKFGVRGEKKAVLVGINYFNKRGQLRGCVDDVKNMAAYLNLCFGYDKKDMVILTDDQRREISKPTKINILRAITWLVKDAKPGDSLIFYYSGHGRCSALDENEDICPLDFNTAGFITSDECQQIMTRALSPGVSLSIILDTRHPENFFVPG
;
A
#
# COMPACT_ATOMS: atom_id res chain seq x y z
N MET A 1 59.11 39.95 -4.74
CA MET A 1 58.70 39.19 -3.55
C MET A 1 57.53 38.30 -3.92
N GLN A 2 57.49 37.13 -3.29
CA GLN A 2 56.68 35.92 -3.50
C GLN A 2 55.14 36.10 -3.40
N PRO A 3 54.36 35.06 -3.78
CA PRO A 3 52.95 35.12 -4.14
C PRO A 3 51.98 35.08 -2.95
N LEU A 4 50.76 35.59 -3.16
CA LEU A 4 49.63 35.44 -2.24
C LEU A 4 49.00 34.04 -2.40
N GLU A 5 49.10 33.28 -1.32
CA GLU A 5 48.62 31.92 -1.16
C GLU A 5 47.08 31.87 -0.96
N GLN A 6 46.55 30.70 -1.28
CA GLN A 6 45.15 30.32 -1.50
C GLN A 6 44.28 30.30 -0.22
N ARG A 7 42.94 30.42 -0.37
CA ARG A 7 42.00 29.27 -0.26
C ARG A 7 40.52 29.63 -0.51
N PRO A 8 39.71 28.68 -1.02
CA PRO A 8 38.37 28.93 -1.57
C PRO A 8 37.23 28.67 -0.58
N LYS A 9 36.05 29.25 -0.84
CA LYS A 9 34.76 28.79 -0.30
C LYS A 9 33.72 28.75 -1.42
N THR A 10 33.81 27.73 -2.27
CA THR A 10 32.69 27.28 -3.10
C THR A 10 32.23 25.94 -2.53
N PHE A 11 31.00 25.90 -2.03
CA PHE A 11 30.32 24.65 -1.67
C PHE A 11 29.74 24.04 -2.95
N PRO A 12 30.12 22.81 -3.33
CA PRO A 12 29.52 22.15 -4.47
C PRO A 12 28.12 21.62 -4.13
N SER A 13 27.15 21.98 -4.97
CA SER A 13 25.81 21.38 -5.02
C SER A 13 25.91 19.94 -5.56
N PRO A 14 25.29 18.92 -4.92
CA PRO A 14 25.34 17.54 -5.37
C PRO A 14 24.18 17.21 -6.34
N TYR A 15 23.92 18.08 -7.32
CA TYR A 15 23.07 17.70 -8.45
C TYR A 15 23.95 17.05 -9.52
N ILE A 16 23.88 15.72 -9.60
CA ILE A 16 24.42 14.94 -10.71
C ILE A 16 23.43 14.97 -11.87
N ASP A 17 23.87 15.53 -13.00
CA ASP A 17 23.20 15.52 -14.31
C ASP A 17 22.93 14.07 -14.77
N LEU A 18 21.66 13.66 -14.74
CA LEU A 18 21.23 12.31 -15.09
C LEU A 18 20.87 12.16 -16.58
N HIS A 19 21.73 12.64 -17.48
CA HIS A 19 21.58 12.37 -18.90
C HIS A 19 22.94 12.10 -19.55
N THR A 20 23.27 10.81 -19.70
CA THR A 20 23.88 10.15 -20.88
C THR A 20 24.56 8.84 -20.45
N THR A 21 23.79 7.84 -20.04
CA THR A 21 24.19 6.43 -20.18
C THR A 21 22.96 5.59 -20.54
N PRO A 22 23.03 4.68 -21.52
CA PRO A 22 21.96 3.75 -21.80
C PRO A 22 21.87 2.73 -20.65
N PHE A 23 20.68 2.61 -20.05
CA PHE A 23 20.38 1.58 -19.05
C PHE A 23 20.63 0.18 -19.64
N PRO A 24 21.40 -0.69 -18.97
CA PRO A 24 21.44 -2.10 -19.36
C PRO A 24 20.06 -2.74 -19.12
N ALA A 25 19.56 -3.48 -20.11
CA ALA A 25 18.33 -4.25 -19.98
C ALA A 25 18.46 -5.30 -18.86
N PRO A 26 17.42 -5.52 -18.03
CA PRO A 26 17.48 -6.50 -16.95
C PRO A 26 17.52 -7.93 -17.53
N THR A 27 18.61 -8.66 -17.29
CA THR A 27 18.82 -10.03 -17.80
C THR A 27 18.43 -11.15 -16.82
N ALA A 28 17.68 -10.87 -15.75
CA ALA A 28 17.12 -11.91 -14.89
C ALA A 28 15.90 -11.40 -14.10
N PRO A 29 14.89 -12.24 -13.82
CA PRO A 29 13.85 -11.88 -12.85
C PRO A 29 14.48 -11.69 -11.46
N PRO A 30 13.96 -10.79 -10.62
CA PRO A 30 14.48 -10.59 -9.26
C PRO A 30 14.33 -11.89 -8.46
N THR A 31 15.47 -12.48 -8.08
CA THR A 31 15.52 -13.63 -7.18
C THR A 31 15.31 -13.13 -5.76
N TYR A 32 14.10 -13.27 -5.23
CA TYR A 32 13.82 -12.97 -3.83
C TYR A 32 14.34 -14.10 -2.94
N TYR A 33 15.47 -13.89 -2.26
CA TYR A 33 15.96 -14.80 -1.22
C TYR A 33 15.13 -14.58 0.04
N CYS A 34 14.21 -15.49 0.32
CA CYS A 34 13.34 -15.41 1.49
C CYS A 34 13.71 -16.54 2.46
N THR A 35 14.45 -16.16 3.51
CA THR A 35 14.95 -17.06 4.55
C THR A 35 13.80 -17.46 5.48
N GLY A 36 13.07 -18.51 5.09
CA GLY A 36 11.99 -19.06 5.90
C GLY A 36 12.51 -19.68 7.20
N SER A 37 12.43 -18.95 8.33
CA SER A 37 12.72 -19.48 9.67
C SER A 37 11.75 -20.60 10.03
N LYS A 38 12.20 -21.86 10.03
CA LYS A 38 11.40 -23.04 10.40
C LYS A 38 11.43 -23.31 11.92
N PHE A 39 10.80 -22.48 12.76
CA PHE A 39 10.58 -22.87 14.17
C PHE A 39 9.31 -22.25 14.78
N GLY A 40 8.55 -23.10 15.50
CA GLY A 40 7.45 -22.72 16.39
C GLY A 40 6.12 -22.52 15.68
N VAL A 41 5.02 -23.01 16.29
CA VAL A 41 3.63 -22.93 15.81
C VAL A 41 3.38 -21.59 15.11
N ARG A 42 3.33 -21.59 13.77
CA ARG A 42 3.07 -20.37 13.00
C ARG A 42 1.57 -20.13 13.06
N GLY A 43 1.15 -18.98 13.57
CA GLY A 43 -0.25 -18.56 13.46
C GLY A 43 -0.66 -18.41 12.01
N GLU A 44 -1.96 -18.26 11.79
CA GLU A 44 -2.55 -18.08 10.47
C GLU A 44 -2.07 -16.77 9.82
N LYS A 45 -1.97 -16.80 8.50
CA LYS A 45 -1.50 -15.67 7.70
C LYS A 45 -2.60 -15.24 6.76
N LYS A 46 -3.19 -14.07 7.03
CA LYS A 46 -4.27 -13.52 6.22
C LYS A 46 -3.91 -12.16 5.68
N ALA A 47 -4.29 -11.90 4.43
CA ALA A 47 -4.06 -10.60 3.81
C ALA A 47 -5.31 -10.06 3.13
N VAL A 48 -5.53 -8.75 3.25
CA VAL A 48 -6.46 -8.00 2.43
C VAL A 48 -5.65 -7.02 1.59
N LEU A 49 -5.80 -7.10 0.28
CA LEU A 49 -5.07 -6.28 -0.68
C LEU A 49 -6.07 -5.51 -1.54
N VAL A 50 -5.98 -4.18 -1.53
CA VAL A 50 -6.93 -3.29 -2.20
C VAL A 50 -6.18 -2.39 -3.18
N GLY A 51 -6.60 -2.40 -4.44
CA GLY A 51 -5.94 -1.63 -5.50
C GLY A 51 -6.97 -0.96 -6.40
N ILE A 52 -6.93 0.36 -6.50
CA ILE A 52 -7.97 1.13 -7.20
C ILE A 52 -7.33 2.07 -8.22
N ASN A 53 -7.59 1.83 -9.52
CA ASN A 53 -7.17 2.72 -10.58
C ASN A 53 -8.21 3.80 -10.92
N TYR A 54 -9.46 3.65 -10.48
CA TYR A 54 -10.57 4.55 -10.78
C TYR A 54 -10.81 4.71 -12.29
N PHE A 55 -10.85 3.58 -13.02
CA PHE A 55 -11.03 3.57 -14.47
C PHE A 55 -12.24 4.41 -14.92
N ASN A 56 -12.05 5.23 -15.97
CA ASN A 56 -13.06 6.11 -16.55
C ASN A 56 -13.58 7.20 -15.59
N LYS A 57 -12.87 7.50 -14.50
CA LYS A 57 -13.19 8.59 -13.58
C LYS A 57 -12.14 9.71 -13.66
N ARG A 58 -12.52 10.90 -13.21
CA ARG A 58 -11.57 12.00 -13.00
C ARG A 58 -10.57 11.57 -11.92
N GLY A 59 -9.28 11.73 -12.19
CA GLY A 59 -8.21 11.30 -11.28
C GLY A 59 -7.81 9.85 -11.45
N GLN A 60 -8.10 9.22 -12.60
CA GLN A 60 -7.67 7.85 -12.87
C GLN A 60 -6.15 7.67 -12.62
N LEU A 61 -5.82 6.64 -11.85
CA LEU A 61 -4.45 6.20 -11.58
C LEU A 61 -4.07 5.05 -12.53
N ARG A 62 -2.76 4.80 -12.58
CA ARG A 62 -2.18 3.65 -13.27
C ARG A 62 -1.23 2.98 -12.30
N GLY A 63 -1.21 1.65 -12.28
CA GLY A 63 -0.29 0.86 -11.45
C GLY A 63 -0.92 0.25 -10.20
N CYS A 64 -1.94 0.84 -9.58
CA CYS A 64 -2.44 0.36 -8.27
C CYS A 64 -2.91 -1.10 -8.28
N VAL A 65 -3.52 -1.52 -9.38
CA VAL A 65 -3.93 -2.92 -9.61
C VAL A 65 -2.71 -3.84 -9.76
N ASP A 66 -1.66 -3.39 -10.45
CA ASP A 66 -0.43 -4.15 -10.63
C ASP A 66 0.39 -4.22 -9.33
N ASP A 67 0.40 -3.14 -8.54
CA ASP A 67 1.01 -3.08 -7.22
C ASP A 67 0.41 -4.15 -6.30
N VAL A 68 -0.92 -4.30 -6.30
CA VAL A 68 -1.61 -5.36 -5.55
C VAL A 68 -1.24 -6.76 -6.04
N LYS A 69 -1.14 -6.97 -7.36
CA LYS A 69 -0.74 -8.27 -7.93
C LYS A 69 0.70 -8.62 -7.52
N ASN A 70 1.60 -7.65 -7.55
CA ASN A 70 2.99 -7.80 -7.13
C ASN A 70 3.08 -8.08 -5.63
N MET A 71 2.33 -7.35 -4.80
CA MET A 71 2.28 -7.57 -3.36
C MET A 71 1.74 -8.96 -3.03
N ALA A 72 0.66 -9.42 -3.69
CA ALA A 72 0.12 -10.77 -3.51
C ALA A 72 1.17 -11.85 -3.83
N ALA A 73 1.89 -11.69 -4.95
CA ALA A 73 2.95 -12.61 -5.35
C ALA A 73 4.11 -12.61 -4.35
N TYR A 74 4.52 -11.42 -3.88
CA TYR A 74 5.59 -11.25 -2.90
C TYR A 74 5.24 -11.90 -1.56
N LEU A 75 4.04 -11.67 -1.03
CA LEU A 75 3.58 -12.29 0.22
C LEU A 75 3.50 -13.80 0.11
N ASN A 76 3.07 -14.33 -1.04
CA ASN A 76 3.03 -15.77 -1.27
C ASN A 76 4.43 -16.39 -1.34
N LEU A 77 5.32 -15.82 -2.14
CA LEU A 77 6.66 -16.37 -2.38
C LEU A 77 7.58 -16.23 -1.16
N CYS A 78 7.54 -15.07 -0.49
CA CYS A 78 8.52 -14.72 0.53
C CYS A 78 8.05 -14.93 1.96
N PHE A 79 6.76 -14.71 2.19
CA PHE A 79 6.20 -14.79 3.53
C PHE A 79 5.26 -15.99 3.69
N GLY A 80 5.02 -16.78 2.64
CA GLY A 80 4.21 -17.99 2.70
C GLY A 80 2.74 -17.72 3.04
N TYR A 81 2.18 -16.60 2.59
CA TYR A 81 0.74 -16.38 2.62
C TYR A 81 0.10 -17.18 1.49
N ASP A 82 -0.83 -18.09 1.80
CA ASP A 82 -1.54 -18.83 0.77
C ASP A 82 -2.56 -17.94 0.05
N LYS A 83 -2.72 -18.15 -1.26
CA LYS A 83 -3.69 -17.36 -2.07
C LYS A 83 -5.13 -17.47 -1.57
N LYS A 84 -5.49 -18.58 -0.92
CA LYS A 84 -6.83 -18.81 -0.33
C LYS A 84 -7.08 -17.92 0.90
N ASP A 85 -6.01 -17.51 1.56
CA ASP A 85 -6.02 -16.66 2.76
C ASP A 85 -5.75 -15.19 2.39
N MET A 86 -5.93 -14.86 1.11
CA MET A 86 -5.86 -13.50 0.59
C MET A 86 -7.22 -13.08 0.02
N VAL A 87 -7.69 -11.90 0.42
CA VAL A 87 -8.81 -11.21 -0.23
C VAL A 87 -8.24 -10.08 -1.07
N ILE A 88 -8.48 -10.13 -2.38
CA ILE A 88 -7.98 -9.16 -3.35
C ILE A 88 -9.15 -8.37 -3.94
N LEU A 89 -9.19 -7.07 -3.67
CA LEU A 89 -10.20 -6.15 -4.18
C LEU A 89 -9.57 -5.21 -5.20
N THR A 90 -9.97 -5.31 -6.47
CA THR A 90 -9.45 -4.45 -7.54
C THR A 90 -10.54 -4.04 -8.52
N ASP A 91 -10.45 -2.83 -9.06
CA ASP A 91 -11.47 -2.28 -9.94
C ASP A 91 -11.39 -2.78 -11.40
N ASP A 92 -10.40 -3.61 -11.76
CA ASP A 92 -10.32 -4.36 -13.03
C ASP A 92 -11.10 -5.69 -12.99
N GLN A 93 -11.50 -6.17 -11.81
CA GLN A 93 -12.21 -7.44 -11.67
C GLN A 93 -13.67 -7.33 -12.17
N ARG A 94 -14.19 -8.43 -12.72
CA ARG A 94 -15.57 -8.51 -13.24
C ARG A 94 -16.64 -8.72 -12.16
N ARG A 95 -16.27 -9.31 -11.02
CA ARG A 95 -17.21 -9.65 -9.95
C ARG A 95 -17.44 -8.44 -9.04
N GLU A 96 -18.70 -8.08 -8.82
CA GLU A 96 -19.07 -6.96 -7.95
C GLU A 96 -18.58 -7.12 -6.51
N ILE A 97 -18.58 -8.34 -5.98
CA ILE A 97 -18.05 -8.64 -4.63
C ILE A 97 -16.54 -8.41 -4.51
N SER A 98 -15.83 -8.39 -5.63
CA SER A 98 -14.39 -8.15 -5.68
C SER A 98 -14.05 -6.70 -6.02
N LYS A 99 -15.06 -5.86 -6.29
CA LYS A 99 -14.85 -4.42 -6.50
C LYS A 99 -14.50 -3.75 -5.17
N PRO A 100 -13.57 -2.78 -5.16
CA PRO A 100 -13.16 -2.08 -3.96
C PRO A 100 -14.15 -0.96 -3.60
N THR A 101 -15.41 -1.32 -3.35
CA THR A 101 -16.44 -0.41 -2.81
C THR A 101 -16.27 -0.26 -1.30
N LYS A 102 -16.82 0.81 -0.71
CA LYS A 102 -16.72 1.08 0.73
C LYS A 102 -17.14 -0.14 1.55
N ILE A 103 -18.31 -0.70 1.22
CA ILE A 103 -18.86 -1.86 1.91
C ILE A 103 -17.99 -3.12 1.75
N ASN A 104 -17.41 -3.35 0.56
CA ASN A 104 -16.58 -4.53 0.33
C ASN A 104 -15.24 -4.43 1.06
N ILE A 105 -14.63 -3.24 1.09
CA ILE A 105 -13.39 -2.99 1.84
C ILE A 105 -13.62 -3.22 3.33
N LEU A 106 -14.67 -2.63 3.92
CA LEU A 106 -15.01 -2.81 5.34
C LEU A 106 -15.31 -4.27 5.70
N ARG A 107 -16.02 -4.99 4.81
CA ARG A 107 -16.26 -6.43 4.98
C ARG A 107 -14.97 -7.24 4.91
N ALA A 108 -14.04 -6.88 4.03
CA ALA A 108 -12.74 -7.54 3.94
C ALA A 108 -11.88 -7.28 5.18
N ILE A 109 -11.84 -6.04 5.68
CA ILE A 109 -11.13 -5.71 6.93
C ILE A 109 -11.74 -6.48 8.11
N THR A 110 -13.07 -6.56 8.18
CA THR A 110 -13.75 -7.35 9.21
C THR A 110 -13.38 -8.83 9.11
N TRP A 111 -13.36 -9.38 7.89
CA TRP A 111 -12.89 -10.75 7.65
C TRP A 111 -11.43 -10.93 8.05
N LEU A 112 -10.54 -9.96 7.82
CA LEU A 112 -9.12 -10.02 8.14
C LEU A 112 -8.90 -10.28 9.64
N VAL A 113 -9.56 -9.48 10.48
CA VAL A 113 -9.39 -9.54 11.94
C VAL A 113 -10.29 -10.58 12.62
N LYS A 114 -11.27 -11.12 11.90
CA LYS A 114 -12.16 -12.14 12.44
C LYS A 114 -11.37 -13.38 12.86
N ASP A 115 -11.64 -13.82 14.09
CA ASP A 115 -11.08 -15.02 14.74
C ASP A 115 -9.54 -15.03 14.85
N ALA A 116 -8.90 -13.86 14.80
CA ALA A 116 -7.45 -13.73 14.91
C ALA A 116 -6.94 -14.12 16.29
N LYS A 117 -5.87 -14.93 16.33
CA LYS A 117 -5.29 -15.53 17.52
C LYS A 117 -3.84 -15.09 17.74
N PRO A 118 -3.34 -15.12 18.98
CA PRO A 118 -1.94 -14.83 19.25
C PRO A 118 -1.02 -15.68 18.37
N GLY A 119 -0.07 -15.03 17.68
CA GLY A 119 0.84 -15.63 16.70
C GLY A 119 0.42 -15.47 15.24
N ASP A 120 -0.83 -15.04 14.96
CA ASP A 120 -1.29 -14.77 13.61
C ASP A 120 -0.61 -13.52 13.02
N SER A 121 -0.42 -13.52 11.70
CA SER A 121 0.19 -12.41 10.95
C SER A 121 -0.79 -11.89 9.89
N LEU A 122 -1.35 -10.72 10.15
CA LEU A 122 -2.37 -10.07 9.32
C LEU A 122 -1.75 -8.92 8.53
N ILE A 123 -2.13 -8.80 7.26
CA ILE A 123 -1.69 -7.69 6.40
C ILE A 123 -2.91 -7.00 5.79
N PHE A 124 -2.93 -5.68 5.88
CA PHE A 124 -3.80 -4.83 5.10
C PHE A 124 -2.92 -3.95 4.19
N TYR A 125 -3.06 -4.09 2.87
CA TYR A 125 -2.37 -3.28 1.88
C TYR A 125 -3.40 -2.53 1.04
N TYR A 126 -3.19 -1.22 0.90
CA TYR A 126 -4.03 -0.36 0.07
C TYR A 126 -3.15 0.44 -0.90
N SER A 127 -3.51 0.44 -2.18
CA SER A 127 -2.93 1.30 -3.21
C SER A 127 -4.02 2.06 -3.95
N GLY A 128 -3.98 3.39 -3.93
CA GLY A 128 -5.04 4.23 -4.50
C GLY A 128 -4.92 5.71 -4.14
N HIS A 129 -6.03 6.44 -4.22
CA HIS A 129 -6.07 7.83 -3.73
C HIS A 129 -6.12 7.85 -2.20
N GLY A 130 -5.34 8.74 -1.61
CA GLY A 130 -5.49 9.16 -0.22
C GLY A 130 -6.13 10.54 -0.16
N ARG A 131 -6.90 10.81 0.91
CA ARG A 131 -7.31 12.17 1.25
C ARG A 131 -6.74 12.50 2.63
N CYS A 132 -5.97 13.59 2.69
CA CYS A 132 -5.66 14.24 3.96
C CYS A 132 -6.78 15.27 4.22
N SER A 133 -7.49 15.14 5.34
CA SER A 133 -8.46 16.15 5.73
C SER A 133 -7.71 17.41 6.15
N ALA A 134 -8.08 18.60 5.66
CA ALA A 134 -7.39 19.84 6.06
C ALA A 134 -7.47 20.14 7.58
N LEU A 135 -8.35 19.44 8.28
CA LEU A 135 -8.59 19.57 9.72
C LEU A 135 -7.93 18.46 10.54
N ASP A 136 -7.47 17.40 9.89
CA ASP A 136 -6.98 16.20 10.56
C ASP A 136 -5.95 15.55 9.64
N GLU A 137 -4.69 15.48 10.08
CA GLU A 137 -3.55 14.95 9.30
C GLU A 137 -3.65 13.44 9.00
N ASN A 138 -4.85 12.87 9.19
CA ASN A 138 -5.19 11.49 8.96
C ASN A 138 -5.40 11.22 7.47
N GLU A 139 -4.85 10.08 7.04
CA GLU A 139 -4.93 9.61 5.67
C GLU A 139 -6.15 8.70 5.48
N ASP A 140 -7.18 9.25 4.87
CA ASP A 140 -8.42 8.53 4.58
C ASP A 140 -8.29 7.70 3.29
N ILE A 141 -8.90 6.52 3.31
CA ILE A 141 -9.00 5.64 2.15
C ILE A 141 -10.15 6.10 1.25
N CYS A 142 -9.92 6.12 -0.06
CA CYS A 142 -10.90 6.54 -1.08
C CYS A 142 -11.45 5.33 -1.86
N PRO A 143 -12.65 4.80 -1.51
CA PRO A 143 -13.24 3.66 -2.21
C PRO A 143 -13.66 3.98 -3.64
N LEU A 144 -13.95 2.97 -4.45
CA LEU A 144 -14.39 3.16 -5.84
C LEU A 144 -15.71 3.97 -5.95
N ASP A 145 -16.57 3.87 -4.95
CA ASP A 145 -17.88 4.51 -4.83
C ASP A 145 -17.89 5.71 -3.86
N PHE A 146 -16.72 6.35 -3.64
CA PHE A 146 -16.57 7.48 -2.71
C PHE A 146 -17.55 8.64 -2.96
N ASN A 147 -17.96 8.88 -4.21
CA ASN A 147 -18.95 9.92 -4.55
C ASN A 147 -20.31 9.70 -3.87
N THR A 148 -20.69 8.45 -3.60
CA THR A 148 -21.99 8.10 -3.00
C THR A 148 -21.86 7.59 -1.57
N ALA A 149 -20.80 6.83 -1.26
CA ALA A 149 -20.60 6.19 0.03
C ALA A 149 -19.65 6.99 0.97
N GLY A 150 -18.97 8.01 0.45
CA GLY A 150 -17.95 8.75 1.17
C GLY A 150 -16.61 8.01 1.29
N PHE A 151 -15.67 8.63 2.01
CA PHE A 151 -14.36 8.06 2.34
C PHE A 151 -14.47 7.04 3.47
N ILE A 152 -13.47 6.18 3.62
CA ILE A 152 -13.28 5.38 4.83
C ILE A 152 -12.26 6.10 5.69
N THR A 153 -12.66 6.53 6.88
CA THR A 153 -11.76 7.30 7.75
C THR A 153 -10.74 6.42 8.46
N SER A 154 -9.63 7.02 8.88
CA SER A 154 -8.65 6.35 9.75
C SER A 154 -9.31 5.78 11.01
N ASP A 155 -10.22 6.54 11.65
CA ASP A 155 -11.00 6.06 12.81
C ASP A 155 -11.86 4.84 12.50
N GLU A 156 -12.55 4.80 11.34
CA GLU A 156 -13.35 3.62 10.93
C GLU A 156 -12.44 2.39 10.80
N CYS A 157 -11.26 2.54 10.19
CA CYS A 157 -10.28 1.47 10.08
C CYS A 157 -9.75 1.05 11.46
N GLN A 158 -9.32 2.01 12.28
CA GLN A 158 -8.77 1.76 13.60
C GLN A 158 -9.80 1.05 14.49
N GLN A 159 -11.06 1.48 14.46
CA GLN A 159 -12.11 0.88 15.28
C GLN A 159 -12.34 -0.60 14.95
N ILE A 160 -12.34 -0.97 13.67
CA ILE A 160 -12.51 -2.36 13.25
C ILE A 160 -11.22 -3.16 13.53
N MET A 161 -10.07 -2.58 13.22
CA MET A 161 -8.79 -3.27 13.28
C MET A 161 -8.24 -3.46 14.70
N THR A 162 -8.45 -2.52 15.61
CA THR A 162 -7.87 -2.60 16.98
C THR A 162 -8.81 -3.23 18.00
N ARG A 163 -10.13 -3.01 17.88
CA ARG A 163 -11.10 -3.57 18.84
C ARG A 163 -11.19 -5.10 18.79
N ALA A 164 -10.81 -5.69 17.66
CA ALA A 164 -10.92 -7.12 17.42
C ALA A 164 -9.66 -7.93 17.77
N LEU A 165 -8.51 -7.28 18.04
CA LEU A 165 -7.25 -7.99 18.16
C LEU A 165 -6.89 -8.33 19.61
N SER A 166 -6.64 -9.63 19.83
CA SER A 166 -6.07 -10.12 21.08
C SER A 166 -4.57 -9.80 21.15
N PRO A 167 -4.00 -9.57 22.34
CA PRO A 167 -2.55 -9.43 22.50
C PRO A 167 -1.80 -10.60 21.85
N GLY A 168 -0.75 -10.28 21.09
CA GLY A 168 0.07 -11.27 20.38
C GLY A 168 -0.30 -11.52 18.92
N VAL A 169 -1.36 -10.89 18.38
CA VAL A 169 -1.58 -10.82 16.93
C VAL A 169 -0.68 -9.73 16.33
N SER A 170 -0.04 -10.02 15.20
CA SER A 170 0.68 -9.02 14.42
C SER A 170 -0.20 -8.51 13.27
N LEU A 171 -0.53 -7.22 13.26
CA LEU A 171 -1.21 -6.57 12.13
C LEU A 171 -0.28 -5.52 11.53
N SER A 172 0.00 -5.64 10.23
CA SER A 172 0.73 -4.65 9.44
C SER A 172 -0.22 -3.95 8.47
N ILE A 173 -0.25 -2.63 8.50
CA ILE A 173 -1.03 -1.78 7.61
C ILE A 173 -0.06 -1.00 6.73
N ILE A 174 -0.22 -1.12 5.42
CA ILE A 174 0.62 -0.45 4.42
C ILE A 174 -0.32 0.35 3.50
N LEU A 175 -0.14 1.66 3.49
CA LEU A 175 -0.90 2.58 2.64
C LEU A 175 0.05 3.16 1.59
N ASP A 176 -0.25 2.88 0.33
CA ASP A 176 0.42 3.38 -0.87
C ASP A 176 -0.51 4.36 -1.58
N THR A 177 -0.59 5.53 -0.99
CA THR A 177 -1.55 6.57 -1.29
C THR A 177 -0.88 7.67 -2.09
N ARG A 178 -1.54 8.06 -3.18
CA ARG A 178 -1.18 9.29 -3.88
C ARG A 178 -2.06 10.42 -3.39
N HIS A 179 -1.43 11.53 -3.04
CA HIS A 179 -2.09 12.80 -2.78
C HIS A 179 -2.15 13.58 -4.09
N PRO A 180 -3.32 13.75 -4.72
CA PRO A 180 -3.39 14.62 -5.87
C PRO A 180 -3.38 16.07 -5.38
N GLU A 181 -2.22 16.75 -5.48
CA GLU A 181 -2.02 18.13 -5.00
C GLU A 181 -2.96 19.19 -5.62
N ASN A 182 -3.90 18.83 -6.51
CA ASN A 182 -4.79 19.79 -7.18
C ASN A 182 -6.22 19.27 -7.46
N PHE A 183 -6.71 18.21 -6.79
CA PHE A 183 -8.02 17.63 -7.15
C PHE A 183 -9.24 18.17 -6.40
N PHE A 184 -9.03 18.83 -5.25
CA PHE A 184 -10.09 19.35 -4.39
C PHE A 184 -10.03 20.88 -4.30
N VAL A 185 -10.07 21.56 -5.44
CA VAL A 185 -10.50 22.97 -5.44
C VAL A 185 -11.97 22.98 -5.84
N PRO A 186 -12.91 23.25 -4.91
CA PRO A 186 -14.29 23.52 -5.30
C PRO A 186 -14.30 24.79 -6.16
N GLY A 187 -14.78 24.67 -7.39
CA GLY A 187 -15.10 25.81 -8.25
C GLY A 187 -16.45 26.43 -7.90
#